data_AF-A0A815GIS5-F1
#
_entry.id   AF-A0A815GIS5-F1
#
_cell.length_a   1.000
_cell.length_b   1.000
_cell.length_c   1.000
_cell.angle_alpha   90.00
_cell.angle_beta   90.00
_cell.angle_gamma   90.00
#
_symmetry.space_group_name_H-M   'P 1'
#
loop_
_entity.id
_entity.type
_entity.pdbx_description
1 polymer ?
#
loop_
_entity_poly.entity_id
_entity_poly.type
_entity_poly.pdbx_seq_one_letter_code
_entity_poly.pdbx_strand_id
1 'polypeptide(L)'
;MESANSSGTNSVGLSGKDKGLYDLGTYFAQLVRWLHASLSKKTDGYISRHDITIRAIFLLNNVNYLLKRLENSPLLAIIQRCQPDLKSKYEDDFQMSLKDYTR
;
A
#
# COMPACT_ATOMS: atom_id res chain seq x y z
N MET A 1 36.19 29.67 24.00
CA MET A 1 34.79 29.23 24.14
C MET A 1 34.53 28.26 23.01
N GLU A 2 34.49 26.99 23.38
CA GLU A 2 34.02 25.88 22.57
C GLU A 2 32.57 26.12 22.14
N SER A 3 32.24 25.73 20.92
CA SER A 3 31.27 24.65 20.68
C SER A 3 31.18 24.40 19.18
N ALA A 4 31.74 23.26 18.77
CA ALA A 4 31.29 22.55 17.59
C ALA A 4 29.81 22.19 17.77
N ASN A 5 29.02 22.28 16.70
CA ASN A 5 27.79 21.49 16.63
C ASN A 5 27.73 20.81 15.26
N SER A 6 28.29 19.61 15.25
CA SER A 6 28.19 18.62 14.20
C SER A 6 26.73 18.23 13.98
N SER A 7 26.14 18.65 12.86
CA SER A 7 24.93 18.03 12.33
C SER A 7 25.29 16.66 11.77
N GLY A 8 25.43 15.68 12.67
CA GLY A 8 25.55 14.28 12.32
C GLY A 8 24.24 13.81 11.70
N THR A 9 24.16 13.83 10.38
CA THR A 9 23.22 12.98 9.65
C THR A 9 23.64 11.54 9.92
N ASN A 10 23.01 10.89 10.89
CA ASN A 10 23.12 9.46 11.12
C ASN A 10 22.48 8.72 9.94
N SER A 11 23.17 8.71 8.79
CA SER A 11 22.96 7.70 7.78
C SER A 11 23.57 6.41 8.33
N VAL A 12 22.78 5.69 9.14
CA VAL A 12 23.08 4.30 9.48
C VAL A 12 23.19 3.58 8.13
N GLY A 13 24.41 3.34 7.69
CA GLY A 13 24.70 2.77 6.38
C GLY A 13 24.07 1.39 6.31
N LEU A 14 22.96 1.27 5.59
CA LEU A 14 22.39 -0.03 5.26
C LEU A 14 23.46 -0.83 4.53
N SER A 15 23.72 -2.05 5.00
CA SER A 15 24.52 -3.02 4.24
C SER A 15 24.00 -3.11 2.80
N GLY A 16 24.87 -3.36 1.82
CA GLY A 16 24.44 -3.42 0.41
C GLY A 16 23.27 -4.37 0.15
N LYS A 17 23.15 -5.44 0.95
CA LYS A 17 21.99 -6.35 0.93
C LYS A 17 20.71 -5.71 1.50
N ASP A 18 20.83 -4.98 2.61
CA ASP A 18 19.69 -4.31 3.25
C ASP A 18 19.18 -3.15 2.40
N LYS A 19 20.09 -2.42 1.73
CA LYS A 19 19.73 -1.38 0.76
C LYS A 19 18.95 -1.98 -0.43
N GLY A 20 19.43 -3.08 -1.01
CA GLY A 20 18.74 -3.74 -2.12
C GLY A 20 17.33 -4.23 -1.75
N LEU A 21 17.15 -4.78 -0.55
CA LEU A 21 15.83 -5.18 -0.05
C LEU A 21 14.92 -3.97 0.21
N TYR A 22 15.47 -2.87 0.71
CA TYR A 22 14.74 -1.63 0.94
C TYR A 22 14.24 -1.01 -0.38
N ASP A 23 15.11 -0.94 -1.39
CA ASP A 23 14.77 -0.44 -2.72
C ASP A 23 13.69 -1.33 -3.37
N LEU A 24 13.82 -2.65 -3.24
CA LEU A 24 12.83 -3.62 -3.71
C LEU A 24 11.47 -3.43 -3.02
N GLY A 25 11.46 -3.30 -1.69
CA GLY A 25 10.25 -3.04 -0.92
C GLY A 25 9.57 -1.75 -1.35
N THR A 26 10.34 -0.68 -1.54
CA THR A 26 9.85 0.62 -1.99
C THR A 26 9.23 0.52 -3.38
N TYR A 27 9.90 -0.17 -4.30
CA TYR A 27 9.39 -0.42 -5.65
C TYR A 27 8.05 -1.16 -5.64
N PHE A 28 7.96 -2.27 -4.90
CA PHE A 28 6.71 -3.02 -4.82
C PHE A 28 5.60 -2.25 -4.10
N ALA A 29 5.91 -1.50 -3.04
CA ALA A 29 4.94 -0.61 -2.41
C ALA A 29 4.37 0.40 -3.42
N GLN A 30 5.22 0.94 -4.30
CA GLN A 30 4.79 1.84 -5.36
C GLN A 30 3.90 1.14 -6.40
N LEU A 31 4.27 -0.08 -6.83
CA LEU A 31 3.45 -0.87 -7.75
C LEU A 31 2.06 -1.18 -7.18
N VAL A 32 1.99 -1.58 -5.91
CA VAL A 32 0.72 -1.86 -5.22
C VAL A 32 -0.16 -0.60 -5.18
N ARG A 33 0.43 0.57 -4.87
CA ARG A 33 -0.28 1.86 -4.90
C ARG A 33 -0.79 2.23 -6.28
N TRP A 34 0.01 2.02 -7.33
CA TRP A 34 -0.42 2.27 -8.70
C TRP A 34 -1.52 1.32 -9.16
N LEU A 35 -1.42 0.04 -8.82
CA LEU A 35 -2.47 -0.93 -9.11
C LEU A 35 -3.78 -0.52 -8.45
N HIS A 36 -3.75 -0.18 -7.16
CA HIS A 36 -4.94 0.27 -6.44
C HIS A 36 -5.55 1.52 -7.08
N ALA A 37 -4.75 2.56 -7.33
CA ALA A 37 -5.23 3.78 -7.97
C ALA A 37 -5.81 3.52 -9.37
N SER A 38 -5.22 2.61 -10.14
CA SER A 38 -5.73 2.21 -11.46
C SER A 38 -7.06 1.48 -11.36
N LEU A 39 -7.23 0.60 -10.36
CA LEU A 39 -8.48 -0.10 -10.11
C LEU A 39 -9.57 0.88 -9.69
N SER A 40 -9.27 1.81 -8.77
CA SER A 40 -10.20 2.87 -8.38
C SER A 40 -10.64 3.71 -9.59
N LYS A 41 -9.70 4.18 -10.42
CA LYS A 41 -10.03 4.93 -11.64
C LYS A 41 -10.89 4.15 -12.63
N LYS A 42 -10.67 2.84 -12.76
CA LYS A 42 -11.49 1.99 -13.63
C LYS A 42 -12.95 1.96 -13.17
N THR A 43 -13.19 2.18 -11.88
CA THR A 43 -14.55 2.29 -11.35
C THR A 43 -15.22 3.65 -11.58
N ASP A 44 -14.50 4.65 -12.10
CA ASP A 44 -15.12 5.94 -12.45
C ASP A 44 -16.11 5.81 -13.62
N GLY A 45 -16.15 4.66 -14.33
CA GLY A 45 -17.22 4.37 -15.29
C GLY A 45 -18.57 4.01 -14.65
N TYR A 46 -18.60 3.72 -13.34
CA TYR A 46 -19.73 3.20 -12.57
C TYR A 46 -20.48 4.33 -11.81
N ILE A 47 -20.69 5.50 -12.42
CA ILE A 47 -21.19 6.73 -11.73
C ILE A 47 -22.72 6.76 -11.49
N SER A 48 -23.51 5.80 -12.02
CA SER A 48 -24.96 5.78 -11.73
C SER A 48 -25.27 5.20 -10.32
N ARG A 49 -26.41 5.57 -9.72
CA ARG A 49 -26.78 5.09 -8.36
C ARG A 49 -26.89 3.56 -8.26
N HIS A 50 -27.24 2.86 -9.34
CA HIS A 50 -27.29 1.39 -9.39
C HIS A 50 -25.90 0.75 -9.53
N ASP A 51 -24.89 1.55 -9.90
CA ASP A 51 -23.52 1.10 -10.13
C ASP A 51 -22.62 1.22 -8.88
N ILE A 52 -23.07 1.89 -7.81
CA ILE A 52 -22.29 2.01 -6.56
C ILE A 52 -22.01 0.63 -5.95
N THR A 53 -23.01 -0.25 -5.94
CA THR A 53 -22.85 -1.63 -5.45
C THR A 53 -21.89 -2.43 -6.33
N ILE A 54 -21.96 -2.26 -7.66
CA ILE A 54 -21.05 -2.94 -8.61
C ILE A 54 -19.61 -2.45 -8.41
N ARG A 55 -19.43 -1.13 -8.26
CA ARG A 55 -18.15 -0.50 -7.89
C ARG A 55 -17.60 -1.05 -6.58
N ALA A 56 -18.44 -1.14 -5.56
CA ALA A 56 -18.04 -1.68 -4.26
C ALA A 56 -17.62 -3.15 -4.36
N ILE A 57 -18.37 -4.00 -5.07
CA ILE A 57 -18.01 -5.42 -5.31
C ILE A 57 -16.68 -5.52 -6.07
N PHE A 58 -16.49 -4.70 -7.12
CA PHE A 58 -15.25 -4.70 -7.89
C PHE A 58 -14.04 -4.37 -7.00
N LEU A 59 -14.14 -3.31 -6.18
CA LEU A 59 -13.07 -2.90 -5.29
C LEU A 59 -12.84 -3.95 -4.19
N LEU A 60 -13.89 -4.46 -3.54
CA LEU A 60 -13.81 -5.52 -2.54
C LEU A 60 -13.04 -6.73 -3.06
N ASN A 61 -13.41 -7.24 -4.24
CA ASN A 61 -12.79 -8.42 -4.81
C ASN A 61 -11.30 -8.19 -5.12
N ASN A 62 -10.97 -7.06 -5.74
CA ASN A 62 -9.59 -6.79 -6.14
C ASN A 62 -8.69 -6.41 -4.96
N VAL A 63 -9.17 -5.58 -4.02
CA VAL A 63 -8.43 -5.20 -2.81
C VAL A 63 -8.23 -6.41 -1.90
N ASN A 64 -9.25 -7.24 -1.69
CA ASN A 64 -9.13 -8.47 -0.92
C ASN A 64 -8.16 -9.46 -1.58
N TYR A 65 -8.23 -9.63 -2.91
CA TYR A 65 -7.28 -10.46 -3.62
C TYR A 65 -5.84 -9.98 -3.42
N LEU A 66 -5.59 -8.68 -3.56
CA LEU A 66 -4.29 -8.07 -3.35
C LEU A 66 -3.78 -8.27 -1.93
N LEU A 67 -4.61 -7.98 -0.92
CA LEU A 67 -4.30 -8.20 0.49
C LEU A 67 -3.95 -9.67 0.77
N LYS A 68 -4.80 -10.61 0.35
CA LYS A 68 -4.56 -12.04 0.58
C LYS A 68 -3.32 -12.54 -0.12
N ARG A 69 -2.99 -12.04 -1.31
CA ARG A 69 -1.75 -12.41 -2.01
C ARG A 69 -0.51 -11.83 -1.34
N LEU A 70 -0.58 -10.61 -0.82
CA LEU A 70 0.50 -10.01 -0.05
C LEU A 70 0.71 -10.75 1.28
N GLU A 71 -0.36 -11.03 2.03
CA GLU A 71 -0.33 -11.76 3.32
C GLU A 71 0.32 -13.15 3.18
N ASN A 72 0.06 -13.84 2.06
CA ASN A 72 0.62 -15.17 1.79
C ASN A 72 2.00 -15.13 1.12
N SER A 73 2.66 -13.98 1.07
CA SER A 73 3.94 -13.79 0.39
C SER A 73 5.00 -13.18 1.33
N PRO A 74 6.27 -13.60 1.22
CA PRO A 74 7.38 -12.93 1.92
C PRO A 74 7.53 -11.46 1.50
N LEU A 75 6.92 -11.06 0.38
CA LEU A 75 6.93 -9.68 -0.11
C LEU A 75 6.30 -8.70 0.89
N LEU A 76 5.27 -9.09 1.65
CA LEU A 76 4.65 -8.19 2.63
C LEU A 76 5.67 -7.78 3.72
N ALA A 77 6.47 -8.73 4.21
CA ALA A 77 7.50 -8.44 5.20
C ALA A 77 8.58 -7.47 4.66
N ILE A 78 8.93 -7.58 3.37
CA ILE A 78 9.88 -6.67 2.71
C ILE A 78 9.26 -5.28 2.58
N ILE A 79 7.99 -5.19 2.14
CA ILE A 79 7.28 -3.92 2.01
C ILE A 79 7.10 -3.23 3.37
N GLN A 80 6.76 -3.97 4.42
CA GLN A 80 6.53 -3.40 5.76
C GLN A 80 7.78 -2.78 6.39
N ARG A 81 8.98 -3.19 5.96
CA ARG A 81 10.24 -2.55 6.39
C ARG A 81 10.36 -1.10 5.90
N CYS A 82 9.77 -0.77 4.75
CA CYS A 82 9.81 0.57 4.18
C CYS A 82 8.46 1.32 4.28
N GLN A 83 7.34 0.60 4.36
CA GLN A 83 5.99 1.15 4.52
C GLN A 83 5.18 0.27 5.48
N PRO A 84 5.32 0.49 6.80
CA PRO A 84 4.71 -0.36 7.82
C PRO A 84 3.18 -0.30 7.83
N ASP A 85 2.61 0.82 7.38
CA ASP A 85 1.18 1.14 7.35
C ASP A 85 0.46 0.68 6.07
N LEU A 86 1.20 0.14 5.08
CA LEU A 86 0.63 -0.21 3.79
C LEU A 86 -0.50 -1.23 3.91
N LYS A 87 -0.35 -2.22 4.80
CA LYS A 87 -1.37 -3.27 5.02
C LYS A 87 -2.65 -2.67 5.60
N SER A 88 -2.53 -1.93 6.70
CA SER A 88 -3.68 -1.35 7.40
C SER A 88 -4.44 -0.39 6.50
N LYS A 89 -3.73 0.38 5.66
CA LYS A 89 -4.37 1.25 4.67
C LYS A 89 -5.29 0.49 3.71
N TYR A 90 -4.84 -0.64 3.18
CA TYR A 90 -5.68 -1.44 2.29
C TYR A 90 -6.79 -2.21 3.03
N GLU A 91 -6.59 -2.54 4.30
CA GLU A 91 -7.66 -3.05 5.16
C GLU A 91 -8.75 -1.99 5.36
N ASP A 92 -8.38 -0.72 5.58
CA ASP A 92 -9.32 0.40 5.68
C ASP A 92 -10.10 0.62 4.37
N ASP A 93 -9.40 0.58 3.22
CA ASP A 93 -10.04 0.68 1.90
C ASP A 93 -11.02 -0.48 1.63
N PHE A 94 -10.69 -1.68 2.11
CA PHE A 94 -11.60 -2.84 2.08
C PHE A 94 -12.84 -2.61 2.95
N GLN A 95 -12.67 -2.14 4.20
CA GLN A 95 -13.79 -1.86 5.09
C GLN A 95 -14.71 -0.75 4.55
N MET A 96 -14.13 0.28 3.94
CA MET A 96 -14.89 1.34 3.28
C MET A 96 -15.73 0.77 2.12
N SER A 97 -15.13 -0.05 1.26
CA SER A 97 -15.84 -0.71 0.16
C SER A 97 -16.94 -1.67 0.66
N LEU A 98 -16.71 -2.35 1.78
CA LEU A 98 -17.70 -3.24 2.41
C LEU A 98 -18.91 -2.47 2.93
N LYS A 99 -18.65 -1.31 3.54
CA LYS A 99 -19.70 -0.39 4.00
C LYS A 99 -20.53 0.15 2.84
N ASP A 100 -19.90 0.46 1.71
CA ASP A 100 -20.61 0.95 0.52
C ASP A 100 -21.43 -0.16 -0.17
N TYR A 101 -21.03 -1.43 -0.03
CA TYR A 101 -21.82 -2.58 -0.50
C TYR A 101 -23.04 -2.89 0.38
N THR A 102 -22.92 -2.72 1.70
CA THR A 102 -23.97 -3.10 2.67
C THR A 102 -25.01 -2.01 2.95
N ARG A 103 -24.86 -0.84 2.32
CA ARG A 103 -25.82 0.27 2.35
C ARG A 103 -26.93 0.09 1.33
#